data_AF-A0A6A3L543-F1
#
_entry.id   AF-A0A6A3L543-F1
#
_cell.length_a   1.000
_cell.length_b   1.000
_cell.length_c   1.000
_cell.angle_alpha   90.00
_cell.angle_beta   90.00
_cell.angle_gamma   90.00
#
_symmetry.space_group_name_H-M   'P 1'
#
loop_
_entity.id
_entity.type
_entity.pdbx_description
1 polymer ?
#
loop_
_entity_poly.entity_id
_entity_poly.type
_entity_poly.pdbx_seq_one_letter_code
_entity_poly.pdbx_strand_id
1 'polypeptide(L)'
;MASICSSCQAADKPLSRCSQCKWAAYCSKTCQRDDWKAGHRLMCAKLRVCQRFRDLETQWWQARPAHELQRLVVQFGLQPESMSFFGEVLFLLCGLKPCVLLSNLPPTWRQSFARDVVVASGVLQVRATGWSAALYAVGTRLETRAEYELTGDLVLANTLHAEFATARCTLRLAAVTQPGVTTDVHLATTESTLLVQEQELAQVLDYPVALSECTDEAPMVEVGYFLEEGRQRVLLTSYCAMETPPHTQRVQQHFQRYRACSGGLQLALHTSQI
;
A
#
# COMPACT_ATOMS: atom_id res chain seq x y z
N MET A 1 1.78 3.82 -24.06
CA MET A 1 0.86 2.85 -24.71
C MET A 1 -0.51 3.51 -24.91
N ALA A 2 -1.33 3.01 -25.82
CA ALA A 2 -2.70 3.53 -25.99
C ALA A 2 -3.57 3.08 -24.80
N SER A 3 -4.41 3.97 -24.28
CA SER A 3 -5.37 3.61 -23.24
C SER A 3 -6.40 2.64 -23.82
N ILE A 4 -6.68 1.53 -23.13
CA ILE A 4 -7.68 0.54 -23.54
C ILE A 4 -9.00 0.70 -22.78
N CYS A 5 -10.10 0.29 -23.40
CA CYS A 5 -11.41 0.26 -22.75
C CYS A 5 -11.44 -0.80 -21.63
N SER A 6 -11.78 -0.40 -20.40
CA SER A 6 -11.85 -1.31 -19.23
C SER A 6 -12.87 -2.45 -19.40
N SER A 7 -13.88 -2.26 -20.25
CA SER A 7 -14.91 -3.28 -20.52
C SER A 7 -14.55 -4.22 -21.68
N CYS A 8 -14.21 -3.67 -22.85
CA CYS A 8 -14.03 -4.47 -24.08
C CYS A 8 -12.58 -4.55 -24.58
N GLN A 9 -11.63 -3.97 -23.85
CA GLN A 9 -10.18 -4.03 -24.11
C GLN A 9 -9.71 -3.43 -25.45
N ALA A 10 -10.57 -2.71 -26.18
CA ALA A 10 -10.19 -2.04 -27.42
C ALA A 10 -9.26 -0.83 -27.17
N ALA A 11 -8.20 -0.68 -27.98
CA ALA A 11 -7.12 0.30 -27.81
C ALA A 11 -7.23 1.56 -28.69
N ASP A 12 -8.04 1.53 -29.76
CA ASP A 12 -8.03 2.58 -30.82
C ASP A 12 -9.33 3.38 -30.87
N LYS A 13 -10.00 3.57 -29.73
CA LYS A 13 -11.22 4.36 -29.62
C LYS A 13 -11.02 5.54 -28.68
N PRO A 14 -11.65 6.69 -28.93
CA PRO A 14 -11.68 7.76 -27.94
C PRO A 14 -12.34 7.23 -26.66
N LEU A 15 -11.63 7.34 -25.53
CA LEU A 15 -12.11 6.85 -24.25
C LEU A 15 -12.55 7.98 -23.35
N SER A 16 -13.66 7.78 -22.65
CA SER A 16 -14.13 8.64 -21.57
C SER A 16 -13.85 7.96 -20.23
N ARG A 17 -13.22 8.67 -19.31
CA ARG A 17 -12.97 8.16 -17.96
C ARG A 17 -14.25 8.15 -17.14
N CYS A 18 -14.36 7.19 -16.21
CA CYS A 18 -15.40 7.19 -15.19
C CYS A 18 -15.34 8.51 -14.41
N SER A 19 -16.44 9.27 -14.39
CA SER A 19 -16.47 10.59 -13.74
C SER A 19 -16.26 10.55 -12.23
N GLN A 20 -16.50 9.39 -11.60
CA GLN A 20 -16.40 9.21 -10.16
C GLN A 20 -14.98 8.84 -9.72
N CYS A 21 -14.45 7.71 -10.21
CA CYS A 21 -13.11 7.26 -9.79
C CYS A 21 -12.00 7.85 -10.66
N LYS A 22 -12.26 8.14 -11.94
CA LYS A 22 -11.29 8.58 -12.97
C LYS A 22 -10.25 7.53 -13.42
N TRP A 23 -10.30 6.30 -12.89
CA TRP A 23 -9.32 5.24 -13.19
C TRP A 23 -9.77 4.33 -14.33
N ALA A 24 -11.05 3.98 -14.39
CA ALA A 24 -11.59 3.19 -15.50
C ALA A 24 -11.92 4.09 -16.71
N ALA A 25 -11.72 3.58 -17.92
CA ALA A 25 -11.94 4.32 -19.16
C ALA A 25 -12.76 3.49 -20.16
N TYR A 26 -13.71 4.12 -20.85
CA TYR A 26 -14.68 3.42 -21.68
C TYR A 26 -14.84 4.08 -23.04
N CYS A 27 -14.96 3.28 -24.10
CA CYS A 27 -15.23 3.78 -25.44
C CYS A 27 -16.70 4.17 -25.66
N SER A 28 -17.60 3.77 -24.76
CA SER A 28 -19.03 4.07 -24.83
C SER A 28 -19.72 3.97 -23.48
N LYS A 29 -20.91 4.57 -23.36
CA LYS A 29 -21.79 4.42 -22.19
C LYS A 29 -22.25 2.97 -21.99
N THR A 30 -22.35 2.18 -23.07
CA THR A 30 -22.69 0.76 -23.01
C THR A 30 -21.59 0.00 -22.28
N CYS A 31 -20.33 0.14 -22.71
CA CYS A 31 -19.17 -0.46 -22.04
C CYS A 31 -19.08 -0.04 -20.56
N GLN A 32 -19.34 1.23 -20.24
CA GLN A 32 -19.38 1.68 -18.86
C GLN A 32 -20.46 0.97 -18.03
N ARG A 33 -21.67 0.83 -18.57
CA ARG A 33 -22.79 0.16 -17.89
C ARG A 33 -22.54 -1.34 -17.71
N ASP A 34 -21.90 -1.97 -18.68
CA ASP A 34 -21.61 -3.40 -18.63
C ASP A 34 -20.53 -3.68 -17.58
N ASP A 35 -19.46 -2.88 -17.56
CA ASP A 35 -18.42 -2.96 -16.52
C ASP A 35 -18.96 -2.58 -15.12
N TRP A 36 -19.89 -1.63 -15.05
CA TRP A 36 -20.58 -1.29 -13.79
C TRP A 36 -21.26 -2.51 -13.17
N LYS A 37 -21.93 -3.32 -13.98
CA LYS A 37 -22.57 -4.57 -13.54
C LYS A 37 -21.56 -5.69 -13.28
N ALA A 38 -20.47 -5.75 -14.06
CA ALA A 38 -19.44 -6.78 -13.94
C ALA A 38 -18.62 -6.66 -12.64
N GLY A 39 -18.61 -5.49 -12.00
CA GLY A 39 -17.99 -5.32 -10.68
C GLY A 39 -17.45 -3.92 -10.41
N HIS A 40 -17.36 -3.04 -11.42
CA HIS A 40 -16.82 -1.69 -11.23
C HIS A 40 -17.59 -0.92 -10.16
N ARG A 41 -18.90 -1.14 -9.99
CA ARG A 41 -19.68 -0.51 -8.91
C ARG A 41 -19.07 -0.70 -7.52
N LEU A 42 -18.55 -1.89 -7.24
CA LEU A 42 -17.97 -2.25 -5.94
C LEU A 42 -16.59 -1.60 -5.76
N MET A 43 -15.83 -1.47 -6.85
CA MET A 43 -14.48 -0.95 -6.84
C MET A 43 -14.42 0.58 -6.98
N CYS A 44 -15.41 1.20 -7.64
CA CYS A 44 -15.41 2.63 -7.96
C CYS A 44 -15.29 3.52 -6.73
N ALA A 45 -16.02 3.19 -5.65
CA ALA A 45 -15.97 3.95 -4.40
C ALA A 45 -14.59 3.86 -3.73
N LYS A 46 -13.99 2.66 -3.75
CA LYS A 46 -12.64 2.41 -3.23
C LYS A 46 -11.59 3.17 -4.02
N LEU A 47 -11.65 3.13 -5.36
CA LEU A 47 -10.74 3.86 -6.24
C LEU A 47 -10.85 5.39 -6.07
N ARG A 48 -12.06 5.91 -5.86
CA ARG A 48 -12.25 7.34 -5.57
C ARG A 48 -11.54 7.77 -4.27
N VAL A 49 -11.64 6.95 -3.23
CA VAL A 49 -10.95 7.19 -1.96
C VAL A 49 -9.44 7.02 -2.11
N CYS A 50 -9.00 6.01 -2.85
CA CYS A 50 -7.59 5.81 -3.18
C CYS A 50 -6.99 7.01 -3.94
N GLN A 51 -7.73 7.57 -4.90
CA GLN A 51 -7.31 8.80 -5.60
C GLN A 51 -7.17 9.96 -4.63
N ARG A 52 -8.14 10.15 -3.73
CA ARG A 52 -8.08 11.22 -2.74
C ARG A 52 -6.91 11.03 -1.77
N PHE A 53 -6.62 9.78 -1.37
CA PHE A 53 -5.44 9.46 -0.57
C PHE A 53 -4.16 9.87 -1.30
N ARG A 54 -3.99 9.44 -2.56
CA ARG A 54 -2.84 9.79 -3.41
C ARG A 54 -2.66 11.30 -3.56
N ASP A 55 -3.74 12.04 -3.81
CA ASP A 55 -3.70 13.48 -3.98
C ASP A 55 -3.26 14.18 -2.69
N LEU A 56 -3.81 13.77 -1.54
CA LEU A 56 -3.45 14.32 -0.22
C LEU A 56 -2.02 13.94 0.19
N GLU A 57 -1.60 12.71 -0.06
CA GLU A 57 -0.24 12.25 0.19
C GLU A 57 0.77 13.06 -0.62
N THR A 58 0.49 13.25 -1.92
CA THR A 58 1.33 14.06 -2.81
C THR A 58 1.46 15.49 -2.30
N GLN A 59 0.34 16.12 -1.92
CA GLN A 59 0.34 17.48 -1.37
C GLN A 59 1.07 17.55 -0.02
N TRP A 60 0.91 16.53 0.82
CA TRP A 60 1.54 16.46 2.13
C TRP A 60 3.06 16.38 2.02
N TRP A 61 3.57 15.56 1.09
CA TRP A 61 4.99 15.47 0.77
C TRP A 61 5.54 16.78 0.22
N GLN A 62 4.83 17.41 -0.73
CA GLN A 62 5.21 18.71 -1.31
C GLN A 62 5.24 19.84 -0.28
N ALA A 63 4.42 19.74 0.77
CA ALA A 63 4.37 20.74 1.83
C ALA A 63 5.47 20.57 2.90
N ARG A 64 6.32 19.53 2.84
CA ARG A 64 7.39 19.33 3.81
C ARG A 64 8.53 20.33 3.59
N PRO A 65 9.11 20.93 4.66
CA PRO A 65 10.24 21.83 4.50
C PRO A 65 11.45 21.11 3.88
N ALA A 66 12.09 21.75 2.90
CA ALA A 66 13.19 21.16 2.13
C ALA A 66 14.34 20.63 3.00
N HIS A 67 14.66 21.30 4.11
CA HIS A 67 15.72 20.87 5.02
C HIS A 67 15.35 19.60 5.81
N GLU A 68 14.08 19.37 6.10
CA GLU A 68 13.64 18.14 6.74
C GLU A 68 13.62 16.97 5.75
N LEU A 69 13.16 17.21 4.51
CA LEU A 69 13.25 16.23 3.42
C LEU A 69 14.70 15.85 3.12
N GLN A 70 15.62 16.81 3.08
CA GLN A 70 17.04 16.52 2.85
C GLN A 70 17.62 15.65 3.97
N ARG A 71 17.27 15.92 5.23
CA ARG A 71 17.68 15.05 6.36
C ARG A 71 17.13 13.64 6.22
N LEU A 72 15.88 13.50 5.81
CA LEU A 72 15.25 12.20 5.55
C LEU A 72 16.00 11.43 4.44
N VAL A 73 16.24 12.07 3.30
CA VAL A 73 16.96 11.47 2.16
C VAL A 73 18.36 11.05 2.57
N VAL A 74 19.08 11.88 3.34
CA VAL A 74 20.43 11.54 3.81
C VAL A 74 20.41 10.41 4.84
N GLN A 75 19.44 10.41 5.75
CA GLN A 75 19.35 9.43 6.82
C GLN A 75 18.91 8.05 6.32
N PHE A 76 17.93 8.01 5.41
CA PHE A 76 17.28 6.77 4.97
C PHE A 76 17.67 6.36 3.54
N GLY A 77 18.31 7.23 2.77
CA GLY A 77 18.64 6.97 1.36
C GLY A 77 17.44 6.94 0.43
N LEU A 78 16.24 7.25 0.92
CA LEU A 78 14.99 7.13 0.17
C LEU A 78 14.49 8.50 -0.28
N GLN A 79 14.17 8.61 -1.58
CA GLN A 79 13.48 9.78 -2.13
C GLN A 79 12.00 9.75 -1.70
N PRO A 80 11.35 10.90 -1.46
CA PRO A 80 9.93 10.96 -1.09
C PRO A 80 9.01 10.22 -2.07
N GLU A 81 9.32 10.24 -3.35
CA GLU A 81 8.57 9.53 -4.40
C GLU A 81 8.60 8.01 -4.21
N SER A 82 9.69 7.48 -3.65
CA SER A 82 9.83 6.06 -3.30
C SER A 82 9.15 5.70 -1.99
N MET A 83 8.71 6.68 -1.20
CA MET A 83 8.03 6.51 0.10
C MET A 83 6.52 6.73 0.01
N SER A 84 5.97 6.65 -1.19
CA SER A 84 4.55 6.82 -1.47
C SER A 84 3.76 5.57 -1.07
N PHE A 85 2.79 5.70 -0.17
CA PHE A 85 1.98 4.59 0.33
C PHE A 85 0.71 4.33 -0.47
N PHE A 86 0.27 5.23 -1.36
CA PHE A 86 -1.05 5.05 -2.02
C PHE A 86 -1.19 3.72 -2.77
N GLY A 87 -0.12 3.16 -3.32
CA GLY A 87 -0.18 1.89 -4.04
C GLY A 87 -0.40 0.69 -3.12
N GLU A 88 0.24 0.67 -1.95
CA GLU A 88 -0.04 -0.32 -0.91
C GLU A 88 -1.48 -0.15 -0.37
N VAL A 89 -1.94 1.10 -0.18
CA VAL A 89 -3.33 1.40 0.21
C VAL A 89 -4.33 0.97 -0.86
N LEU A 90 -3.99 1.07 -2.15
CA LEU A 90 -4.80 0.53 -3.23
C LEU A 90 -4.98 -0.99 -3.07
N PHE A 91 -3.90 -1.73 -2.82
CA PHE A 91 -3.96 -3.19 -2.63
C PHE A 91 -4.73 -3.59 -1.37
N LEU A 92 -4.60 -2.83 -0.27
CA LEU A 92 -5.44 -2.97 0.91
C LEU A 92 -6.93 -2.78 0.59
N LEU A 93 -7.28 -1.75 -0.18
CA LEU A 93 -8.65 -1.49 -0.62
C LEU A 93 -9.18 -2.61 -1.53
N CYS A 94 -8.34 -3.17 -2.38
CA CYS A 94 -8.65 -4.37 -3.17
C CYS A 94 -8.83 -5.64 -2.32
N GLY A 95 -8.50 -5.60 -1.03
CA GLY A 95 -8.59 -6.75 -0.13
C GLY A 95 -7.46 -7.76 -0.32
N LEU A 96 -6.36 -7.35 -0.96
CA LEU A 96 -5.19 -8.19 -1.21
C LEU A 96 -4.27 -8.27 0.01
N LYS A 97 -4.25 -7.21 0.81
CA LYS A 97 -3.42 -7.09 2.01
C LYS A 97 -4.31 -7.04 3.26
N PRO A 98 -3.91 -7.65 4.39
CA PRO A 98 -4.57 -7.42 5.67
C PRO A 98 -4.27 -6.04 6.23
N CYS A 99 -3.06 -5.52 6.00
CA CYS A 99 -2.62 -4.23 6.48
C CYS A 99 -1.51 -3.62 5.61
N VAL A 100 -1.26 -2.33 5.81
CA VAL A 100 -0.20 -1.54 5.21
C VAL A 100 0.57 -0.88 6.34
N LEU A 101 1.86 -1.18 6.42
CA LEU A 101 2.79 -0.52 7.32
C LEU A 101 3.25 0.78 6.67
N LEU A 102 2.93 1.92 7.30
CA LEU A 102 3.36 3.25 6.87
C LEU A 102 4.71 3.55 7.52
N SER A 103 5.72 2.75 7.18
CA SER A 103 7.06 2.79 7.76
C SER A 103 7.86 4.01 7.29
N ASN A 104 8.99 4.27 7.94
CA ASN A 104 9.93 5.34 7.58
C ASN A 104 9.36 6.77 7.68
N LEU A 105 8.16 6.94 8.25
CA LEU A 105 7.66 8.25 8.65
C LEU A 105 8.34 8.68 9.96
N PRO A 106 9.08 9.81 9.97
CA PRO A 106 9.64 10.37 11.20
C PRO A 106 8.56 10.50 12.28
N PRO A 107 8.85 10.21 13.56
CA PRO A 107 7.85 10.28 14.63
C PRO A 107 7.10 11.61 14.70
N THR A 108 7.78 12.72 14.43
CA THR A 108 7.21 14.08 14.39
C THR A 108 6.20 14.29 13.26
N TRP A 109 6.24 13.47 12.21
CA TRP A 109 5.39 13.59 11.03
C TRP A 109 4.15 12.71 11.09
N ARG A 110 4.21 11.59 11.82
CA ARG A 110 3.15 10.56 11.90
C ARG A 110 1.77 11.16 12.22
N GLN A 111 1.69 12.08 13.19
CA GLN A 111 0.40 12.71 13.56
C GLN A 111 -0.20 13.52 12.41
N SER A 112 0.62 14.33 11.73
CA SER A 112 0.15 15.13 10.59
C SER A 112 -0.24 14.24 9.41
N PHE A 113 0.51 13.18 9.12
CA PHE A 113 0.17 12.23 8.06
C PHE A 113 -1.15 11.51 8.35
N ALA A 114 -1.34 11.03 9.59
CA ALA A 114 -2.59 10.39 10.01
C ALA A 114 -3.80 11.32 9.83
N ARG A 115 -3.69 12.60 10.22
CA ARG A 115 -4.79 13.58 10.11
C ARG A 115 -5.02 14.02 8.66
N ASP A 116 -3.97 14.50 8.00
CA ASP A 116 -4.05 15.25 6.74
C ASP A 116 -4.13 14.34 5.51
N VAL A 117 -3.71 13.07 5.64
CA VAL A 117 -3.76 12.08 4.55
C VAL A 117 -4.75 10.98 4.90
N VAL A 118 -4.49 10.19 5.95
CA VAL A 118 -5.29 8.99 6.25
C VAL A 118 -6.74 9.36 6.57
N VAL A 119 -6.98 10.18 7.60
CA VAL A 119 -8.33 10.58 8.01
C VAL A 119 -8.99 11.43 6.93
N ALA A 120 -8.31 12.46 6.43
CA ALA A 120 -8.86 13.38 5.44
C ALA A 120 -9.20 12.70 4.10
N SER A 121 -8.54 11.59 3.72
CA SER A 121 -8.86 10.84 2.50
C SER A 121 -10.24 10.18 2.54
N GLY A 122 -10.80 9.96 3.73
CA GLY A 122 -12.02 9.19 3.89
C GLY A 122 -11.81 7.67 3.94
N VAL A 123 -10.55 7.19 3.96
CA VAL A 123 -10.26 5.74 3.88
C VAL A 123 -10.87 4.96 5.04
N LEU A 124 -10.91 5.52 6.25
CA LEU A 124 -11.51 4.88 7.42
C LEU A 124 -13.05 4.81 7.37
N GLN A 125 -13.66 5.63 6.52
CA GLN A 125 -15.12 5.76 6.36
C GLN A 125 -15.66 4.96 5.19
N VAL A 126 -14.81 4.26 4.42
CA VAL A 126 -15.30 3.34 3.40
C VAL A 126 -16.18 2.28 4.08
N ARG A 127 -17.34 2.01 3.48
CA ARG A 127 -18.28 0.99 3.94
C ARG A 127 -18.60 0.09 2.75
N ALA A 128 -18.13 -1.14 2.81
CA ALA A 128 -18.45 -2.18 1.85
C ALA A 128 -18.63 -3.50 2.62
N THR A 129 -19.51 -4.37 2.12
CA THR A 129 -19.69 -5.72 2.69
C THR A 129 -18.35 -6.45 2.76
N GLY A 130 -18.03 -6.99 3.94
CA GLY A 130 -16.77 -7.71 4.18
C GLY A 130 -15.52 -6.83 4.22
N TRP A 131 -15.67 -5.51 4.37
CA TRP A 131 -14.54 -4.58 4.43
C TRP A 131 -14.74 -3.53 5.53
N SER A 132 -13.69 -3.27 6.32
CA SER A 132 -13.65 -2.16 7.28
C SER A 132 -12.21 -1.79 7.60
N ALA A 133 -11.82 -0.52 7.46
CA ALA A 133 -10.48 -0.06 7.83
C ALA A 133 -10.42 0.61 9.19
N ALA A 134 -9.31 0.41 9.88
CA ALA A 134 -8.92 1.15 11.07
C ALA A 134 -7.42 1.49 11.02
N LEU A 135 -7.05 2.54 11.77
CA LEU A 135 -5.67 2.98 11.91
C LEU A 135 -5.13 2.52 13.27
N TYR A 136 -3.98 1.88 13.23
CA TYR A 136 -3.25 1.37 14.38
C TYR A 136 -1.83 1.96 14.41
N ALA A 137 -1.14 1.72 15.51
CA ALA A 137 0.30 1.91 15.65
C ALA A 137 0.92 0.64 16.22
N VAL A 138 2.19 0.38 15.91
CA VAL A 138 2.97 -0.68 16.56
C VAL A 138 3.19 -0.27 18.02
N GLY A 139 2.50 -0.94 18.94
CA GLY A 139 2.34 -0.46 20.33
C GLY A 139 3.51 -0.77 21.27
N THR A 140 4.37 -1.73 20.91
CA THR A 140 5.53 -2.15 21.71
C THR A 140 6.81 -1.94 20.91
N ARG A 141 7.95 -1.91 21.59
CA ARG A 141 9.24 -1.92 20.90
C ARG A 141 9.40 -3.21 20.10
N LEU A 142 9.32 -3.09 18.78
CA LEU A 142 9.33 -4.20 17.84
C LEU A 142 10.46 -3.98 16.84
N GLU A 143 11.40 -4.91 16.82
CA GLU A 143 12.55 -4.87 15.92
C GLU A 143 12.50 -6.07 14.97
N THR A 144 13.07 -5.89 13.78
CA THR A 144 13.34 -6.98 12.86
C THR A 144 14.81 -7.39 12.93
N ARG A 145 15.17 -8.55 12.37
CA ARG A 145 16.56 -9.01 12.34
C ARG A 145 17.49 -8.12 11.52
N ALA A 146 16.92 -7.37 10.57
CA ALA A 146 17.65 -6.38 9.79
C ALA A 146 17.74 -5.01 10.51
N GLU A 147 17.56 -4.99 11.84
CA GLU A 147 17.67 -3.81 12.72
C GLU A 147 16.65 -2.69 12.41
N TYR A 148 15.54 -3.01 11.74
CA TYR A 148 14.45 -2.07 11.55
C TYR A 148 13.61 -1.98 12.83
N GLU A 149 13.61 -0.80 13.47
CA GLU A 149 12.71 -0.50 14.58
C GLU A 149 11.36 -0.01 14.04
N LEU A 150 10.30 -0.79 14.29
CA LEU A 150 8.94 -0.50 13.82
C LEU A 150 8.10 0.27 14.85
N THR A 151 8.67 0.60 16.01
CA THR A 151 7.94 1.15 17.15
C THR A 151 7.17 2.44 16.79
N GLY A 152 5.87 2.41 17.04
CA GLY A 152 4.98 3.52 16.78
C GLY A 152 4.73 3.82 15.30
N ASP A 153 5.23 3.01 14.35
CA ASP A 153 4.85 3.13 12.96
C ASP A 153 3.35 2.94 12.80
N LEU A 154 2.76 3.73 11.91
CA LEU A 154 1.33 3.68 11.66
C LEU A 154 1.01 2.47 10.78
N VAL A 155 -0.11 1.81 11.08
CA VAL A 155 -0.58 0.64 10.33
C VAL A 155 -2.03 0.85 9.94
N LEU A 156 -2.29 0.95 8.65
CA LEU A 156 -3.66 0.98 8.11
C LEU A 156 -4.09 -0.46 7.84
N ALA A 157 -5.15 -0.93 8.49
CA ALA A 157 -5.55 -2.33 8.43
C ALA A 157 -7.00 -2.54 7.99
N ASN A 158 -7.25 -3.57 7.18
CA ASN A 158 -8.58 -4.08 6.90
C ASN A 158 -8.97 -5.06 8.00
N THR A 159 -9.74 -4.59 8.97
CA THR A 159 -10.18 -5.31 10.16
C THR A 159 -11.06 -6.54 9.90
N LEU A 160 -11.58 -6.67 8.67
CA LEU A 160 -12.37 -7.83 8.24
C LEU A 160 -11.60 -8.78 7.30
N HIS A 161 -10.31 -8.53 7.06
CA HIS A 161 -9.47 -9.46 6.31
C HIS A 161 -9.19 -10.72 7.15
N ALA A 162 -9.15 -11.90 6.51
CA ALA A 162 -8.94 -13.18 7.20
C ALA A 162 -7.64 -13.19 8.02
N GLU A 163 -6.55 -12.69 7.44
CA GLU A 163 -5.24 -12.59 8.10
C GLU A 163 -5.09 -11.40 9.08
N PHE A 164 -6.13 -10.59 9.31
CA PHE A 164 -6.00 -9.43 10.18
C PHE A 164 -5.67 -9.81 11.63
N ALA A 165 -6.24 -10.89 12.15
CA ALA A 165 -5.93 -11.35 13.50
C ALA A 165 -4.44 -11.69 13.66
N THR A 166 -3.88 -12.39 12.67
CA THR A 166 -2.44 -12.70 12.58
C THR A 166 -1.63 -11.42 12.53
N ALA A 167 -1.94 -10.51 11.59
CA ALA A 167 -1.24 -9.24 11.44
C ALA A 167 -1.26 -8.39 12.73
N ARG A 168 -2.40 -8.33 13.40
CA ARG A 168 -2.58 -7.60 14.66
C ARG A 168 -1.69 -8.16 15.76
N CYS A 169 -1.59 -9.48 15.85
CA CYS A 169 -0.74 -10.15 16.82
C CYS A 169 0.74 -9.93 16.47
N THR A 170 1.17 -10.24 15.25
CA THR A 170 2.57 -10.14 14.82
C THR A 170 3.13 -8.73 14.98
N LEU A 171 2.37 -7.70 14.57
CA LEU A 171 2.79 -6.30 14.65
C LEU A 171 2.45 -5.61 15.98
N ARG A 172 1.86 -6.34 16.94
CA ARG A 172 1.47 -5.80 18.27
C ARG A 172 0.68 -4.49 18.16
N LEU A 173 -0.33 -4.50 17.31
CA LEU A 173 -1.06 -3.28 16.95
C LEU A 173 -1.90 -2.75 18.12
N ALA A 174 -1.65 -1.50 18.49
CA ALA A 174 -2.46 -0.70 19.39
C ALA A 174 -3.32 0.29 18.59
N ALA A 175 -4.58 0.49 19.00
CA ALA A 175 -5.46 1.43 18.31
C ALA A 175 -4.94 2.86 18.49
N VAL A 176 -4.93 3.66 17.41
CA VAL A 176 -4.57 5.08 17.49
C VAL A 176 -5.80 5.88 17.93
N THR A 177 -5.82 6.33 19.17
CA THR A 177 -6.84 7.27 19.67
C THR A 177 -6.48 8.70 19.27
N GLN A 178 -7.29 9.31 18.42
CA GLN A 178 -7.18 10.74 18.13
C GLN A 178 -7.69 11.56 19.34
N PRO A 179 -7.13 12.75 19.64
CA PRO A 179 -7.71 13.65 20.62
C PRO A 179 -9.14 14.03 20.18
N GLY A 180 -10.16 13.58 20.91
CA GLY A 180 -11.58 13.73 20.56
C GLY A 180 -12.45 12.49 20.80
N VAL A 181 -11.83 11.32 21.06
CA VAL A 181 -12.50 10.13 21.61
C VAL A 181 -11.64 9.63 22.77
N THR A 182 -12.17 9.73 23.98
CA THR A 182 -11.48 9.43 25.25
C THR A 182 -11.13 7.95 25.37
N THR A 183 -9.83 7.65 25.49
CA THR A 183 -9.24 6.75 26.50
C THR A 183 -7.72 6.87 26.41
N ASP A 184 -7.07 6.95 27.56
CA ASP A 184 -5.64 7.21 27.73
C ASP A 184 -4.74 6.23 26.94
N VAL A 185 -3.81 6.79 26.16
CA VAL A 185 -2.69 6.02 25.58
C VAL A 185 -1.69 5.77 26.69
N HIS A 186 -1.68 4.55 27.22
CA HIS A 186 -0.51 4.06 27.95
C HIS A 186 0.64 3.90 26.95
N LEU A 187 1.66 4.76 27.05
CA LEU A 187 2.97 4.45 26.48
C LEU A 187 3.40 3.09 27.03
N ALA A 188 3.76 2.15 26.16
CA ALA A 188 4.21 0.84 26.57
C ALA A 188 5.42 0.95 27.52
N THR A 189 5.21 0.58 28.78
CA THR A 189 6.23 0.52 29.84
C THR A 189 6.88 -0.86 29.95
N THR A 190 6.93 -1.65 28.87
CA THR A 190 7.62 -2.94 28.89
C THR A 190 8.99 -2.82 28.25
N GLU A 191 10.03 -2.91 29.09
CA GLU A 191 11.47 -2.90 28.74
C GLU A 191 11.93 -4.07 27.84
N SER A 192 11.05 -5.01 27.50
CA SER A 192 11.38 -6.14 26.62
C SER A 192 11.14 -5.78 25.16
N THR A 193 12.22 -5.56 24.41
CA THR A 193 12.20 -5.57 22.95
C THR A 193 11.68 -6.92 22.45
N LEU A 194 10.73 -6.90 21.54
CA LEU A 194 10.27 -8.10 20.83
C LEU A 194 10.90 -8.14 19.43
N LEU A 195 11.33 -9.32 19.01
CA LEU A 195 11.85 -9.57 17.67
C LEU A 195 10.76 -10.23 16.82
N VAL A 196 10.40 -9.61 15.70
CA VAL A 196 9.57 -10.25 14.67
C VAL A 196 10.47 -10.88 13.61
N GLN A 197 10.16 -12.11 13.20
CA GLN A 197 10.92 -12.75 12.12
C GLN A 197 10.52 -12.16 10.76
N GLU A 198 11.48 -12.00 9.86
CA GLU A 198 11.23 -11.49 8.50
C GLU A 198 10.18 -12.32 7.75
N GLN A 199 10.13 -13.64 8.00
CA GLN A 199 9.11 -14.51 7.41
C GLN A 199 7.69 -14.14 7.86
N GLU A 200 7.53 -13.85 9.16
CA GLU A 200 6.24 -13.46 9.73
C GLU A 200 5.85 -12.07 9.21
N LEU A 201 6.82 -11.16 9.10
CA LEU A 201 6.61 -9.82 8.56
C LEU A 201 6.19 -9.87 7.09
N ALA A 202 6.91 -10.62 6.26
CA ALA A 202 6.57 -10.80 4.85
C ALA A 202 5.17 -11.41 4.70
N GLN A 203 4.80 -12.39 5.53
CA GLN A 203 3.47 -12.98 5.51
C GLN A 203 2.36 -11.95 5.84
N VAL A 204 2.50 -11.22 6.94
CA VAL A 204 1.44 -10.28 7.38
C VAL A 204 1.39 -9.00 6.54
N LEU A 205 2.47 -8.65 5.85
CA LEU A 205 2.50 -7.57 4.87
C LEU A 205 2.24 -8.06 3.44
N ASP A 206 1.97 -9.35 3.24
CA ASP A 206 1.74 -9.97 1.93
C ASP A 206 2.86 -9.67 0.92
N TYR A 207 4.12 -9.84 1.33
CA TYR A 207 5.29 -9.87 0.44
C TYR A 207 5.62 -11.34 0.09
N PRO A 208 5.91 -11.65 -1.19
CA PRO A 208 6.10 -13.03 -1.64
C PRO A 208 7.43 -13.67 -1.21
N VAL A 209 8.34 -12.86 -0.67
CA VAL A 209 9.70 -13.25 -0.27
C VAL A 209 10.02 -12.52 1.03
N ALA A 210 10.60 -13.23 2.00
CA ALA A 210 11.18 -12.62 3.19
C ALA A 210 12.67 -12.33 3.00
N LEU A 211 13.17 -11.25 3.61
CA LEU A 211 14.59 -10.89 3.54
C LEU A 211 15.50 -11.95 4.14
N SER A 212 15.03 -12.71 5.13
CA SER A 212 15.76 -13.84 5.72
C SER A 212 16.00 -15.00 4.76
N GLU A 213 15.28 -15.05 3.64
CA GLU A 213 15.48 -16.05 2.57
C GLU A 213 16.56 -15.61 1.57
N CYS A 214 16.99 -14.34 1.63
CA CYS A 214 17.99 -13.80 0.73
C CYS A 214 19.41 -14.12 1.23
N THR A 215 20.21 -14.78 0.40
CA THR A 215 21.60 -15.15 0.67
C THR A 215 22.54 -14.55 -0.39
N ASP A 216 23.85 -14.64 -0.15
CA ASP A 216 24.88 -14.19 -1.12
C ASP A 216 25.02 -15.12 -2.34
N GLU A 217 24.17 -16.14 -2.47
CA GLU A 217 24.26 -17.17 -3.52
C GLU A 217 23.76 -16.67 -4.89
N ALA A 218 22.97 -15.59 -4.93
CA ALA A 218 22.52 -14.97 -6.16
C ALA A 218 22.34 -13.45 -6.02
N PRO A 219 22.38 -12.70 -7.14
CA PRO A 219 22.15 -11.26 -7.12
C PRO A 219 20.76 -10.90 -6.57
N MET A 220 20.72 -9.76 -5.85
CA MET A 220 19.48 -9.14 -5.42
C MET A 220 18.89 -8.30 -6.56
N VAL A 221 17.57 -8.37 -6.71
CA VAL A 221 16.79 -7.57 -7.64
C VAL A 221 15.70 -6.80 -6.89
N GLU A 222 15.48 -5.56 -7.30
CA GLU A 222 14.32 -4.78 -6.89
C GLU A 222 13.15 -5.17 -7.79
N VAL A 223 12.06 -5.60 -7.18
CA VAL A 223 10.82 -5.94 -7.85
C VAL A 223 9.84 -4.79 -7.65
N GLY A 224 9.39 -4.16 -8.73
CA GLY A 224 8.43 -3.05 -8.68
C GLY A 224 7.14 -3.38 -9.42
N TYR A 225 6.00 -3.07 -8.82
CA TYR A 225 4.69 -3.14 -9.46
C TYR A 225 4.27 -1.74 -9.86
N PHE A 226 3.86 -1.58 -11.11
CA PHE A 226 3.56 -0.28 -11.68
C PHE A 226 2.15 -0.21 -12.22
N LEU A 227 1.50 0.93 -12.04
CA LEU A 227 0.26 1.31 -12.71
C LEU A 227 0.60 2.06 -14.00
N GLU A 228 0.03 1.60 -15.11
CA GLU A 228 0.15 2.26 -16.41
C GLU A 228 -1.01 3.27 -16.60
N GLU A 229 -0.70 4.56 -16.47
CA GLU A 229 -1.65 5.67 -16.64
C GLU A 229 -1.32 6.48 -17.91
N GLY A 230 -1.69 5.92 -19.07
CA GLY A 230 -1.46 6.54 -20.37
C GLY A 230 0.02 6.53 -20.77
N ARG A 231 0.74 7.63 -20.49
CA ARG A 231 2.19 7.74 -20.73
C ARG A 231 3.01 7.73 -19.44
N GLN A 232 2.36 7.79 -18.29
CA GLN A 232 3.02 7.75 -17.00
C GLN A 232 2.96 6.34 -16.45
N ARG A 233 4.08 5.95 -15.83
CA ARG A 233 4.23 4.70 -15.11
C ARG A 233 4.43 5.04 -13.64
N VAL A 234 3.53 4.58 -12.79
CA VAL A 234 3.51 4.98 -11.37
C VAL A 234 3.82 3.77 -10.52
N LEU A 235 4.86 3.86 -9.69
CA LEU A 235 5.21 2.79 -8.75
C LEU A 235 4.10 2.64 -7.71
N LEU A 236 3.66 1.39 -7.47
CA LEU A 236 2.64 1.06 -6.48
C LEU A 236 3.24 0.38 -5.24
N THR A 237 4.22 -0.47 -5.44
CA THR A 237 4.98 -1.15 -4.39
C THR A 237 6.31 -1.60 -4.97
N SER A 238 7.35 -1.60 -4.16
CA SER A 238 8.59 -2.33 -4.46
C SER A 238 9.07 -3.12 -3.26
N TYR A 239 9.79 -4.19 -3.54
CA TYR A 239 10.42 -5.05 -2.55
C TYR A 239 11.61 -5.78 -3.19
N CYS A 240 12.52 -6.29 -2.37
CA CYS A 240 13.69 -7.00 -2.86
C CYS A 240 13.41 -8.51 -2.95
N ALA A 241 14.03 -9.17 -3.93
CA ALA A 241 14.08 -10.63 -4.06
C ALA A 241 15.42 -11.04 -4.66
N MET A 242 15.80 -12.31 -4.55
CA MET A 242 16.93 -12.86 -5.29
C MET A 242 16.54 -13.23 -6.71
N GLU A 243 17.48 -13.13 -7.65
CA GLU A 243 17.36 -13.63 -9.01
C GLU A 243 17.50 -15.17 -9.08
N THR A 244 16.61 -15.88 -8.37
CA THR A 244 16.56 -17.35 -8.36
C THR A 244 15.24 -17.87 -8.91
N PRO A 245 15.18 -19.10 -9.46
CA PRO A 245 13.92 -19.68 -9.95
C PRO A 245 12.79 -19.71 -8.90
N PRO A 246 13.04 -20.09 -7.62
CA PRO A 246 11.99 -20.08 -6.59
C PRO A 246 11.43 -18.69 -6.29
N HIS A 247 12.29 -17.66 -6.21
CA HIS A 247 11.85 -16.29 -5.97
C HIS A 247 11.08 -15.75 -7.18
N THR A 248 11.60 -15.97 -8.38
CA THR A 248 10.96 -15.56 -9.64
C THR A 248 9.55 -16.16 -9.75
N GLN A 249 9.38 -17.44 -9.43
CA GLN A 249 8.07 -18.08 -9.48
C GLN A 249 7.07 -17.45 -8.49
N ARG A 250 7.48 -17.22 -7.24
CA ARG A 250 6.63 -16.60 -6.21
C ARG A 250 6.25 -15.16 -6.58
N VAL A 251 7.21 -14.39 -7.08
CA VAL A 251 6.99 -13.02 -7.58
C VAL A 251 5.94 -13.00 -8.69
N GLN A 252 6.05 -13.90 -9.67
CA GLN A 252 5.09 -13.98 -10.78
C GLN A 252 3.69 -14.37 -10.31
N GLN A 253 3.58 -15.37 -9.43
CA GLN A 253 2.30 -15.79 -8.86
C GLN A 253 1.64 -14.66 -8.05
N HIS A 254 2.44 -13.98 -7.23
CA HIS A 254 1.99 -12.83 -6.45
C HIS A 254 1.48 -11.69 -7.35
N PHE A 255 2.25 -11.32 -8.38
CA PHE A 255 1.87 -10.29 -9.33
C PHE A 255 0.58 -10.66 -10.10
N GLN A 256 0.43 -11.92 -10.52
CA GLN A 256 -0.77 -12.39 -11.20
C GLN A 256 -2.01 -12.28 -10.31
N ARG A 257 -1.91 -12.64 -9.03
CA ARG A 257 -2.99 -12.45 -8.03
C ARG A 257 -3.37 -10.97 -7.91
N TYR A 258 -2.38 -10.09 -7.79
CA TYR A 258 -2.62 -8.64 -7.66
C TYR A 258 -3.29 -8.06 -8.90
N ARG A 259 -2.81 -8.44 -10.09
CA ARG A 259 -3.39 -8.03 -11.37
C ARG A 259 -4.84 -8.49 -11.52
N ALA A 260 -5.16 -9.72 -11.11
CA ALA A 260 -6.51 -10.27 -11.20
C ALA A 260 -7.52 -9.55 -10.29
N CYS A 261 -7.09 -9.16 -9.07
CA CYS A 261 -7.98 -8.53 -8.08
C CYS A 261 -8.06 -7.00 -8.17
N SER A 262 -7.21 -6.37 -8.99
CA SER A 262 -7.14 -4.90 -9.12
C SER A 262 -8.20 -4.30 -10.05
N GLY A 263 -9.36 -4.95 -10.23
CA GLY A 263 -10.52 -4.34 -10.89
C GLY A 263 -10.28 -3.79 -12.31
N GLY A 264 -9.43 -4.46 -13.10
CA GLY A 264 -9.14 -4.08 -14.48
C GLY A 264 -8.09 -2.97 -14.65
N LEU A 265 -7.39 -2.61 -13.57
CA LEU A 265 -6.23 -1.71 -13.65
C LEU A 265 -5.08 -2.34 -14.45
N GLN A 266 -4.40 -1.52 -15.25
CA GLN A 266 -3.26 -1.94 -16.05
C GLN A 266 -2.01 -1.96 -15.18
N LEU A 267 -1.76 -3.11 -14.57
CA LEU A 267 -0.55 -3.33 -13.79
C LEU A 267 0.56 -3.95 -14.64
N ALA A 268 1.79 -3.50 -14.42
CA ALA A 268 3.01 -4.03 -15.02
C ALA A 268 4.02 -4.40 -13.95
N LEU A 269 4.73 -5.51 -14.16
CA LEU A 269 5.84 -5.96 -13.32
C LEU A 269 7.16 -5.49 -13.93
N HIS A 270 8.09 -5.03 -13.10
CA HIS A 270 9.48 -4.79 -13.50
C HIS A 270 10.43 -5.33 -12.45
N THR A 271 11.58 -5.78 -12.89
CA THR A 271 12.69 -6.21 -12.06
C THR A 271 13.95 -5.47 -12.52
N SER A 272 14.68 -4.88 -11.59
CA SER A 272 15.97 -4.21 -11.83
C SER A 272 17.03 -4.76 -10.88
N GLN A 273 18.28 -4.82 -11.32
CA GLN A 273 19.39 -5.21 -10.44
C GLN A 273 19.68 -4.08 -9.43
N ILE A 274 20.00 -4.46 -8.19
CA ILE A 274 20.37 -3.56 -7.08
C ILE A 274 21.89 -3.48 -6.97
#